data_AF-A0A7Y3GAD9-F1
#
_entry.id   AF-A0A7Y3GAD9-F1
#
_cell.length_a   1.000
_cell.length_b   1.000
_cell.length_c   1.000
_cell.angle_alpha   90.00
_cell.angle_beta   90.00
_cell.angle_gamma   90.00
#
_symmetry.space_group_name_H-M   'P 1'
#
loop_
_entity.id
_entity.type
_entity.pdbx_description
1 polymer ?
#
loop_
_entity_poly.entity_id
_entity_poly.type
_entity_poly.pdbx_seq_one_letter_code
_entity_poly.pdbx_strand_id
1 'polypeptide(L)' 'RVLGNDRTRHSIPFFYEPRVDARIEPMPIAGAERFEPFRYGDHLWSAMSEFVEFKGLARFPDRG' A
#
# COMPACT_ATOMS: atom_id res chain seq x y z
N ARG A 1 14.80 -5.74 -4.53
CA ARG A 1 14.69 -7.20 -4.84
C ARG A 1 15.59 -7.99 -3.88
N VAL A 2 15.20 -9.20 -3.49
CA VAL A 2 16.06 -10.11 -2.72
C VAL A 2 16.89 -10.95 -3.69
N LEU A 3 18.19 -11.14 -3.42
CA LEU A 3 19.06 -12.02 -4.20
C LEU A 3 19.24 -13.34 -3.45
N GLY A 4 19.08 -14.46 -4.14
CA GLY A 4 19.35 -15.78 -3.59
C GLY A 4 20.85 -16.06 -3.47
N ASN A 5 21.19 -16.99 -2.59
CA ASN A 5 22.51 -17.64 -2.54
C ASN A 5 22.32 -19.12 -2.21
N ASP A 6 23.42 -19.85 -2.08
CA ASP A 6 23.42 -21.31 -1.89
C ASP A 6 23.00 -21.75 -0.47
N ARG A 7 22.29 -20.88 0.26
CA ARG A 7 21.84 -21.11 1.63
C ARG A 7 20.37 -20.74 1.79
N THR A 8 19.67 -21.51 2.62
CA THR A 8 18.28 -21.21 2.98
C THR A 8 18.21 -19.92 3.78
N ARG A 9 17.31 -19.03 3.36
CA ARG A 9 17.00 -17.79 4.05
C ARG A 9 15.52 -17.78 4.43
N HIS A 10 15.24 -17.61 5.72
CA HIS A 10 13.89 -17.42 6.23
C HIS A 10 13.68 -15.95 6.60
N SER A 11 12.51 -15.40 6.30
CA SER A 11 12.15 -14.04 6.66
C SER A 11 10.64 -13.93 6.85
N ILE A 12 10.25 -13.14 7.84
CA ILE A 12 8.86 -12.78 8.10
C ILE A 12 8.81 -11.26 8.06
N PRO A 13 8.39 -10.65 6.94
CA PRO A 13 8.26 -9.20 6.88
C PRO A 13 7.07 -8.76 7.75
N PHE A 14 7.24 -7.65 8.45
CA PHE A 14 6.19 -7.00 9.23
C PHE A 14 6.05 -5.57 8.73
N PHE A 15 4.80 -5.14 8.50
CA PHE A 15 4.44 -3.80 8.09
C PHE A 15 3.48 -3.21 9.14
N TYR A 16 3.86 -2.09 9.74
CA TYR A 16 3.00 -1.35 10.65
C TYR A 16 2.28 -0.25 9.88
N GLU A 17 1.09 -0.59 9.41
CA GLU A 17 0.36 0.23 8.47
C GLU A 17 -0.65 1.16 9.15
N PRO A 18 -1.01 2.29 8.52
CA PRO A 18 -2.12 3.14 8.95
C PRO A 18 -3.47 2.39 8.98
N ARG A 19 -4.46 2.99 9.63
CA ARG A 19 -5.86 2.53 9.51
C ARG A 19 -6.33 2.67 8.05
N VAL A 20 -7.25 1.82 7.62
CA VAL A 20 -7.80 1.82 6.26
C VAL A 20 -8.48 3.13 5.86
N ASP A 21 -9.05 3.85 6.83
CA ASP A 21 -9.70 5.14 6.66
C ASP A 21 -8.77 6.33 6.91
N ALA A 22 -7.50 6.09 7.24
CA ALA A 22 -6.52 7.14 7.45
C ALA A 22 -6.30 7.93 6.17
N ARG A 23 -6.26 9.25 6.31
CA ARG A 23 -5.92 10.20 5.24
C ARG A 23 -4.43 10.48 5.30
N ILE A 24 -3.73 10.17 4.21
CA ILE A 24 -2.31 10.43 4.02
C ILE A 24 -2.17 11.79 3.33
N GLU A 25 -1.43 12.71 3.93
CA GLU A 25 -1.24 14.07 3.42
C GLU A 25 0.14 14.63 3.79
N PRO A 26 0.63 15.65 3.07
CA PRO A 26 1.91 16.29 3.38
C PRO A 26 1.96 16.79 4.82
N MET A 27 3.09 16.56 5.48
CA MET A 27 3.28 17.06 6.84
C MET A 27 3.30 18.60 6.84
N PRO A 28 2.74 19.26 7.87
CA PRO A 28 2.67 20.71 7.96
C PRO A 28 3.99 21.32 8.42
N ILE A 29 5.09 21.02 7.71
CA ILE A 29 6.44 21.50 8.00
C ILE A 29 7.06 22.16 6.77
N ALA A 30 7.96 23.11 6.99
CA ALA A 30 8.66 23.81 5.90
C ALA A 30 9.48 22.82 5.06
N GLY A 31 9.37 22.92 3.74
CA GLY A 31 10.09 22.05 2.81
C GLY A 31 9.52 20.65 2.62
N ALA A 32 8.39 20.32 3.24
CA ALA A 32 7.69 19.07 2.94
C ALA A 32 7.31 19.00 1.45
N GLU A 33 7.56 17.85 0.84
CA GLU A 33 7.13 17.56 -0.52
C GLU A 33 5.59 17.58 -0.59
N ARG A 34 5.06 18.29 -1.58
CA ARG A 34 3.61 18.38 -1.79
C ARG A 34 3.13 17.21 -2.62
N PHE A 35 2.04 16.60 -2.19
CA PHE A 35 1.29 15.62 -2.96
C PHE A 35 -0.20 15.75 -2.62
N GLU A 36 -1.05 15.28 -3.54
CA GLU A 36 -2.49 15.26 -3.33
C GLU A 36 -2.85 14.25 -2.24
N PRO A 37 -3.57 14.66 -1.18
CA PRO A 37 -3.96 13.75 -0.11
C PRO A 37 -4.85 12.60 -0.59
N PHE A 38 -4.67 11.42 0.00
CA PHE A 38 -5.42 10.21 -0.37
C PHE A 38 -5.77 9.37 0.85
N ARG A 39 -6.71 8.42 0.70
CA ARG A 39 -7.04 7.44 1.74
C ARG A 39 -6.13 6.23 1.61
N TYR A 40 -5.56 5.78 2.73
CA TYR A 40 -4.64 4.65 2.75
C TYR A 40 -5.29 3.37 2.20
N GLY A 41 -6.53 3.06 2.59
CA GLY A 41 -7.24 1.87 2.13
C GLY A 41 -7.49 1.84 0.62
N ASP A 42 -7.84 2.98 0.00
CA ASP A 42 -8.01 3.07 -1.45
C ASP A 42 -6.69 2.86 -2.19
N HIS A 43 -5.60 3.43 -1.67
CA HIS A 43 -4.26 3.25 -2.22
C HIS A 43 -3.79 1.79 -2.10
N LEU A 44 -3.95 1.18 -0.92
CA LEU A 44 -3.63 -0.23 -0.68
C LEU A 44 -4.42 -1.14 -1.61
N TRP A 45 -5.73 -0.90 -1.76
CA TRP A 45 -6.56 -1.68 -2.68
C TRP A 45 -6.08 -1.59 -4.13
N SER A 46 -5.76 -0.39 -4.59
CA SER A 46 -5.23 -0.17 -5.95
C SER A 46 -3.93 -0.94 -6.16
N ALA A 47 -2.99 -0.84 -5.21
CA ALA A 47 -1.70 -1.53 -5.28
C ALA A 47 -1.86 -3.07 -5.22
N MET A 48 -2.75 -3.58 -4.36
CA MET A 48 -3.00 -5.02 -4.24
C MET A 48 -3.67 -5.61 -5.48
N SER A 49 -4.50 -4.84 -6.18
CA SER A 49 -5.17 -5.27 -7.42
C SER A 49 -4.21 -5.43 -8.61
N GLU A 50 -3.00 -4.87 -8.51
CA GLU A 50 -1.94 -5.03 -9.53
C GLU A 50 -1.14 -6.32 -9.34
N PHE A 51 -1.21 -6.97 -8.17
CA PHE A 51 -0.59 -8.28 -7.96
C PHE A 51 -1.29 -9.36 -8.79
N VAL A 52 -0.48 -10.21 -9.43
CA VAL A 52 -0.95 -11.26 -10.33
C VAL A 52 -1.88 -12.25 -9.61
N GLU A 53 -1.69 -12.50 -8.31
CA GLU A 53 -2.59 -13.35 -7.53
C GLU A 53 -4.00 -12.78 -7.32
N PHE A 54 -4.23 -11.47 -7.53
CA PHE A 54 -5.52 -10.80 -7.32
C PHE A 54 -6.13 -10.22 -8.61
N LYS A 55 -5.55 -10.50 -9.77
CA LYS A 55 -6.12 -10.09 -11.07
C LYS A 55 -7.51 -10.69 -11.25
N GLY A 56 -8.54 -9.83 -11.24
CA GLY A 56 -9.95 -10.20 -11.42
C GLY A 56 -10.86 -9.87 -10.25
N LEU A 57 -10.33 -9.42 -9.10
CA LEU A 57 -11.14 -8.84 -8.02
C LEU A 57 -11.53 -7.39 -8.39
N ALA A 58 -12.54 -7.23 -9.23
CA ALA A 58 -13.08 -5.91 -9.52
C ALA A 58 -13.76 -5.32 -8.27
N ARG A 59 -13.47 -4.05 -7.98
CA ARG A 59 -14.22 -3.26 -6.99
C ARG A 59 -15.65 -3.08 -7.49
N PHE A 60 -16.64 -3.63 -6.79
CA PHE A 60 -18.01 -3.14 -6.94
C PHE A 60 -18.09 -1.79 -6.24
N PRO A 61 -18.56 -0.72 -6.90
CA PRO A 61 -18.71 0.57 -6.25
C PRO A 61 -19.73 0.44 -5.12
N ASP A 62 -19.44 1.09 -4.00
CA ASP A 62 -20.33 1.18 -2.86
C ASP A 62 -21.65 1.81 -3.31
N ARG A 63 -22.75 1.09 -3.12
CA ARG A 63 -24.08 1.57 -3.48
C ARG A 63 -24.78 2.15 -2.26
N GLY A 64 -24.32 3.33 -1.85
CA GLY A 64 -25.08 4.24 -0.97
C GLY A 64 -25.14 3.83 0.50
#